data_AF-A0A371DT06-F1
#
_entry.id   AF-A0A371DT06-F1
#
_cell.length_a   1.000
_cell.length_b   1.000
_cell.length_c   1.000
_cell.angle_alpha   90.00
_cell.angle_beta   90.00
_cell.angle_gamma   90.00
#
_symmetry.space_group_name_H-M   'P 1'
#
loop_
_entity.id
_entity.type
_entity.pdbx_description
1 polymer ?
#
loop_
_entity_poly.entity_id
_entity_poly.type
_entity_poly.pdbx_seq_one_letter_code
_entity_poly.pdbx_strand_id
1 'polypeptide(L)'
;MSWHPNLKPPITNTEQALLYRAQLQAIDPAVEYLMTLYLCPELTPEEVRKAARAGIVGVKSYPRGVTTNSEGGIESYDAYDAVFAAMEEAGMVLNLHGEVPSAAATNTCVLNAEPAFLPHLRKLHAKFPKLRIVLEHATTRAAVECVKSLGDTVACTITAHHLALTVDDWAGQAWHFCKPVAKYPDDRTALQEVVREGHPRFFLGSDSAPHPFETKATSTPTQPCAAGVYTSPILLPLVAHLLESFGALDKLEGFVSKHGRAFYRRPVSESDKRAVLRRASSKVVGIEGYGAGQTHVVPFWAGKTIGWEMVEEKEDVSG
;
A
#
# COMPACT_ATOMS: atom_id res chain seq x y z
N MET A 1 0.36 -5.13 -7.88
CA MET A 1 0.84 -4.48 -6.64
C MET A 1 2.18 -5.09 -6.28
N SER A 2 3.12 -4.30 -5.75
CA SER A 2 4.36 -4.82 -5.17
C SER A 2 4.08 -5.53 -3.84
N TRP A 3 4.69 -6.69 -3.61
CA TRP A 3 4.58 -7.43 -2.37
C TRP A 3 5.55 -6.88 -1.32
N HIS A 4 5.07 -6.67 -0.09
CA HIS A 4 5.84 -6.03 0.98
C HIS A 4 6.86 -7.00 1.63
N PRO A 5 8.09 -6.54 1.98
CA PRO A 5 9.18 -7.41 2.39
C PRO A 5 9.36 -7.53 3.93
N ASN A 6 8.42 -7.03 4.73
CA ASN A 6 8.51 -6.97 6.19
C ASN A 6 8.09 -8.27 6.91
N LEU A 7 8.49 -9.41 6.35
CA LEU A 7 8.35 -10.72 7.01
C LEU A 7 9.21 -10.79 8.29
N LYS A 8 9.08 -11.89 9.04
CA LYS A 8 9.99 -12.22 10.15
C LYS A 8 10.80 -13.48 9.77
N PRO A 9 12.10 -13.35 9.42
CA PRO A 9 12.87 -12.13 9.20
C PRO A 9 12.50 -11.39 7.89
N PRO A 10 12.87 -10.11 7.72
CA PRO A 10 12.58 -9.36 6.50
C PRO A 10 13.33 -9.90 5.27
N ILE A 11 12.79 -9.64 4.09
CA ILE A 11 13.39 -10.02 2.80
C ILE A 11 14.42 -8.95 2.41
N THR A 12 15.69 -9.19 2.67
CA THR A 12 16.77 -8.20 2.48
C THR A 12 17.64 -8.46 1.26
N ASN A 13 17.47 -9.60 0.57
CA ASN A 13 18.27 -9.95 -0.61
C ASN A 13 17.45 -10.66 -1.70
N THR A 14 18.09 -10.77 -2.87
CA THR A 14 17.51 -11.33 -4.10
C THR A 14 17.06 -12.78 -3.91
N GLU A 15 17.85 -13.60 -3.23
CA GLU A 15 17.57 -15.03 -3.08
C GLU A 15 16.32 -15.26 -2.22
N GLN A 16 16.20 -14.52 -1.11
CA GLN A 16 15.00 -14.56 -0.27
C GLN A 16 13.76 -14.11 -1.05
N ALA A 17 13.86 -13.05 -1.85
CA ALA A 17 12.75 -12.55 -2.65
C ALA A 17 12.30 -13.55 -3.72
N LEU A 18 13.25 -14.22 -4.39
CA LEU A 18 12.96 -15.25 -5.39
C LEU A 18 12.35 -16.49 -4.77
N LEU A 19 12.87 -16.95 -3.62
CA LEU A 19 12.32 -18.07 -2.88
C LEU A 19 10.87 -17.79 -2.48
N TYR A 20 10.62 -16.61 -1.91
CA TYR A 20 9.27 -16.24 -1.49
C TYR A 20 8.32 -16.07 -2.68
N ARG A 21 8.79 -15.49 -3.79
CA ARG A 21 8.01 -15.44 -5.04
C ARG A 21 7.57 -16.83 -5.49
N ALA A 22 8.47 -17.80 -5.47
CA ALA A 22 8.15 -19.18 -5.86
C ALA A 22 7.10 -19.81 -4.93
N GLN A 23 7.16 -19.54 -3.62
CA GLN A 23 6.15 -19.99 -2.66
C GLN A 23 4.77 -19.38 -2.94
N LEU A 24 4.71 -18.08 -3.24
CA LEU A 24 3.46 -17.40 -3.61
C LEU A 24 2.88 -17.95 -4.92
N GLN A 25 3.73 -18.20 -5.91
CA GLN A 25 3.31 -18.76 -7.20
C GLN A 25 2.82 -20.20 -7.10
N ALA A 26 3.33 -20.98 -6.13
CA ALA A 26 2.82 -22.32 -5.86
C ALA A 26 1.39 -22.30 -5.24
N ILE A 27 1.02 -21.20 -4.58
CA ILE A 27 -0.33 -21.01 -4.00
C ILE A 27 -1.31 -20.55 -5.08
N ASP A 28 -0.94 -19.55 -5.86
CA ASP A 28 -1.76 -19.05 -6.97
C ASP A 28 -0.89 -18.72 -8.19
N PRO A 29 -0.83 -19.60 -9.19
CA PRO A 29 -0.02 -19.41 -10.39
C PRO A 29 -0.62 -18.38 -11.37
N ALA A 30 -1.87 -17.95 -11.17
CA ALA A 30 -2.52 -16.98 -12.06
C ALA A 30 -2.10 -15.53 -11.76
N VAL A 31 -1.43 -15.28 -10.63
CA VAL A 31 -1.03 -13.93 -10.18
C VAL A 31 0.43 -13.65 -10.54
N GLU A 32 0.68 -12.46 -11.12
CA GLU A 32 2.02 -11.90 -11.27
C GLU A 32 2.46 -11.23 -9.96
N TYR A 33 3.41 -11.85 -9.25
CA TYR A 33 3.97 -11.30 -8.01
C TYR A 33 5.18 -10.41 -8.28
N LEU A 34 5.02 -9.11 -8.02
CA LEU A 34 6.09 -8.12 -8.11
C LEU A 34 6.79 -7.99 -6.75
N MET A 35 8.00 -8.54 -6.62
CA MET A 35 8.70 -8.55 -5.33
C MET A 35 9.46 -7.26 -5.06
N THR A 36 9.69 -6.97 -3.78
CA THR A 36 10.55 -5.88 -3.33
C THR A 36 11.54 -6.37 -2.26
N LEU A 37 12.63 -5.63 -2.06
CA LEU A 37 13.55 -5.84 -0.93
C LEU A 37 13.23 -4.85 0.19
N TYR A 38 13.55 -5.23 1.43
CA TYR A 38 13.53 -4.35 2.59
C TYR A 38 14.78 -3.47 2.58
N LEU A 39 14.63 -2.16 2.76
CA LEU A 39 15.76 -1.25 2.90
C LEU A 39 16.40 -1.40 4.29
N CYS A 40 17.55 -2.07 4.35
CA CYS A 40 18.30 -2.31 5.59
C CYS A 40 19.76 -1.85 5.45
N PRO A 41 20.50 -1.64 6.56
CA PRO A 41 21.91 -1.22 6.54
C PRO A 41 22.84 -2.11 5.69
N GLU A 42 22.51 -3.39 5.55
CA GLU A 42 23.31 -4.37 4.81
C GLU A 42 23.03 -4.35 3.29
N LEU A 43 21.99 -3.64 2.84
CA LEU A 43 21.66 -3.58 1.42
C LEU A 43 22.72 -2.78 0.66
N THR A 44 23.34 -3.42 -0.33
CA THR A 44 24.43 -2.81 -1.12
C THR A 44 23.98 -2.45 -2.53
N PRO A 45 24.67 -1.51 -3.21
CA PRO A 45 24.46 -1.22 -4.62
C PRO A 45 24.55 -2.46 -5.54
N GLU A 46 25.43 -3.41 -5.25
CA GLU A 46 25.55 -4.63 -6.06
C GLU A 46 24.34 -5.55 -5.87
N GLU A 47 23.85 -5.68 -4.64
CA GLU A 47 22.64 -6.47 -4.37
C GLU A 47 21.41 -5.84 -5.06
N VAL A 48 21.32 -4.50 -5.11
CA VAL A 48 20.29 -3.79 -5.89
C VAL A 48 20.36 -4.14 -7.38
N ARG A 49 21.55 -4.13 -7.99
CA ARG A 49 21.72 -4.48 -9.41
C ARG A 49 21.41 -5.97 -9.66
N LYS A 50 21.82 -6.86 -8.75
CA LYS A 50 21.47 -8.29 -8.78
C LYS A 50 19.95 -8.48 -8.74
N ALA A 51 19.28 -7.80 -7.82
CA ALA A 51 17.83 -7.83 -7.65
C ALA A 51 17.08 -7.35 -8.89
N ALA A 52 17.51 -6.22 -9.46
CA ALA A 52 16.92 -5.67 -10.68
C ALA A 52 17.02 -6.66 -11.86
N ARG A 53 18.21 -7.27 -12.07
CA ARG A 53 18.41 -8.31 -13.10
C ARG A 53 17.52 -9.54 -12.89
N ALA A 54 17.18 -9.86 -11.64
CA ALA A 54 16.28 -10.96 -11.29
C ALA A 54 14.78 -10.61 -11.41
N GLY A 55 14.46 -9.38 -11.81
CA GLY A 55 13.08 -8.90 -11.99
C GLY A 55 12.40 -8.41 -10.70
N ILE A 56 13.16 -8.15 -9.64
CA ILE A 56 12.66 -7.48 -8.44
C ILE A 56 12.44 -6.00 -8.78
N VAL A 57 11.26 -5.48 -8.46
CA VAL A 57 10.81 -4.18 -9.01
C VAL A 57 11.20 -2.98 -8.15
N GLY A 58 11.55 -3.20 -6.89
CA GLY A 58 11.76 -2.09 -5.98
C GLY A 58 12.34 -2.47 -4.63
N VAL A 59 12.52 -1.45 -3.80
CA VAL A 59 12.93 -1.54 -2.40
C VAL A 59 11.90 -0.77 -1.57
N LYS A 60 11.47 -1.33 -0.44
CA LYS A 60 10.54 -0.69 0.49
C LYS A 60 11.29 -0.22 1.74
N SER A 61 11.13 1.06 2.04
CA SER A 61 11.60 1.70 3.26
C SER A 61 10.53 1.65 4.34
N TYR A 62 10.95 1.25 5.54
CA TYR A 62 10.20 1.39 6.78
C TYR A 62 11.04 2.23 7.75
N PRO A 63 10.55 3.41 8.17
CA PRO A 63 11.16 4.18 9.26
C PRO A 63 11.18 3.36 10.55
N ARG A 64 12.17 3.57 11.41
CA ARG A 64 12.33 2.76 12.63
C ARG A 64 11.12 2.88 13.55
N GLY A 65 10.48 1.75 13.85
CA GLY A 65 9.44 1.65 14.87
C GLY A 65 8.10 2.31 14.54
N VAL A 66 7.84 2.73 13.30
CA VAL A 66 6.57 3.42 12.94
C VAL A 66 5.42 2.46 12.58
N THR A 67 5.72 1.21 12.24
CA THR A 67 4.73 0.20 11.85
C THR A 67 5.18 -1.24 12.18
N THR A 68 4.33 -2.23 11.88
CA THR A 68 4.57 -3.66 12.13
C THR A 68 5.89 -4.15 11.51
N ASN A 69 6.76 -4.74 12.33
CA ASN A 69 8.07 -5.30 11.96
C ASN A 69 9.09 -4.27 11.44
N SER A 70 9.03 -3.03 11.94
CA SER A 70 9.92 -1.92 11.54
C SER A 70 11.02 -1.61 12.56
N GLU A 71 11.29 -2.50 13.53
CA GLU A 71 12.27 -2.27 14.61
C GLU A 71 13.71 -2.05 14.07
N GLY A 72 14.02 -2.59 12.88
CA GLY A 72 15.28 -2.36 12.17
C GLY A 72 15.29 -1.18 11.18
N GLY A 73 14.28 -0.29 11.23
CA GLY A 73 14.08 0.78 10.23
C GLY A 73 15.11 1.92 10.26
N ILE A 74 14.93 2.85 9.33
CA ILE A 74 15.91 3.89 8.95
C ILE A 74 15.83 5.12 9.86
N GLU A 75 16.99 5.66 10.23
CA GLU A 75 17.14 6.93 10.95
C GLU A 75 17.54 8.10 10.02
N SER A 76 18.34 7.83 8.98
CA SER A 76 18.71 8.83 7.98
C SER A 76 18.80 8.21 6.58
N TYR A 77 18.14 8.85 5.62
CA TYR A 77 18.18 8.45 4.21
C TYR A 77 19.53 8.73 3.54
N ASP A 78 20.32 9.67 4.06
CA ASP A 78 21.62 10.03 3.45
C ASP A 78 22.62 8.86 3.49
N ALA A 79 22.49 7.95 4.46
CA ALA A 79 23.33 6.75 4.54
C ALA A 79 23.12 5.78 3.37
N TYR A 80 22.02 5.91 2.63
CA TYR A 80 21.62 5.02 1.54
C TYR A 80 21.81 5.64 0.16
N ASP A 81 22.52 6.76 0.05
CA ASP A 81 22.75 7.46 -1.22
C ASP A 81 23.25 6.54 -2.35
N ALA A 82 24.24 5.69 -2.04
CA ALA A 82 24.80 4.77 -3.02
C ALA A 82 23.78 3.70 -3.48
N VAL A 83 22.91 3.27 -2.56
CA VAL A 83 21.81 2.34 -2.85
C VAL A 83 20.78 3.01 -3.74
N PHE A 84 20.38 4.25 -3.44
CA PHE A 84 19.42 5.00 -4.24
C PHE A 84 19.95 5.35 -5.63
N ALA A 85 21.23 5.69 -5.76
CA ALA A 85 21.87 5.88 -7.05
C ALA A 85 21.84 4.59 -7.90
N ALA A 86 22.11 3.44 -7.30
CA ALA A 86 22.02 2.15 -8.00
C ALA A 86 20.58 1.78 -8.36
N MET A 87 19.60 2.10 -7.51
CA MET A 87 18.18 1.92 -7.82
C MET A 87 17.74 2.81 -8.97
N GLU A 88 18.20 4.07 -9.00
CA GLU A 88 17.94 5.02 -10.10
C GLU A 88 18.50 4.50 -11.43
N GLU A 89 19.77 4.06 -11.43
CA GLU A 89 20.46 3.46 -12.58
C GLU A 89 19.74 2.21 -13.09
N ALA A 90 19.36 1.31 -12.17
CA ALA A 90 18.65 0.07 -12.48
C ALA A 90 17.17 0.29 -12.83
N GLY A 91 16.67 1.52 -12.67
CA GLY A 91 15.26 1.85 -12.88
C GLY A 91 14.33 1.14 -11.89
N MET A 92 14.75 0.86 -10.67
CA MET A 92 13.90 0.31 -9.61
C MET A 92 12.99 1.38 -9.00
N VAL A 93 11.99 0.94 -8.22
CA VAL A 93 11.08 1.83 -7.47
C VAL A 93 11.47 1.85 -5.99
N LEU A 94 11.57 3.04 -5.40
CA LEU A 94 11.67 3.25 -3.96
C LEU A 94 10.27 3.47 -3.38
N ASN A 95 9.81 2.54 -2.56
CA ASN A 95 8.52 2.61 -1.89
C ASN A 95 8.74 3.12 -0.47
N LEU A 96 8.03 4.15 -0.05
CA LEU A 96 8.25 4.81 1.24
C LEU A 96 7.01 4.67 2.12
N HIS A 97 7.18 4.05 3.30
CA HIS A 97 6.28 4.32 4.42
C HIS A 97 6.62 5.71 4.96
N GLY A 98 5.88 6.72 4.52
CA GLY A 98 6.25 8.12 4.74
C GLY A 98 5.84 8.70 6.09
N GLU A 99 6.31 8.14 7.20
CA GLU A 99 6.14 8.71 8.55
C GLU A 99 7.49 8.90 9.22
N VAL A 100 7.64 9.91 10.06
CA VAL A 100 8.78 9.99 11.00
C VAL A 100 8.39 9.34 12.35
N PRO A 101 9.35 8.78 13.10
CA PRO A 101 9.09 8.27 14.44
C PRO A 101 8.50 9.36 15.36
N SER A 102 7.57 8.96 16.23
CA SER A 102 7.00 9.88 17.22
C SER A 102 8.08 10.31 18.22
N ALA A 103 8.13 11.61 18.50
CA ALA A 103 9.13 12.19 19.40
C ALA A 103 8.56 13.45 20.08
N ALA A 104 8.53 13.44 21.41
CA ALA A 104 8.04 14.57 22.19
C ALA A 104 8.87 15.85 21.97
N ALA A 105 10.20 15.70 21.81
CA ALA A 105 11.13 16.81 21.58
C ALA A 105 10.85 17.60 20.29
N THR A 106 10.27 16.95 19.27
CA THR A 106 9.89 17.56 18.00
C THR A 106 8.38 17.74 17.85
N ASN A 107 7.61 17.55 18.93
CA ASN A 107 6.15 17.56 18.93
C ASN A 107 5.55 16.66 17.82
N THR A 108 6.17 15.51 17.58
CA THR A 108 5.76 14.56 16.54
C THR A 108 4.95 13.42 17.14
N CYS A 109 3.77 13.17 16.57
CA CYS A 109 2.86 12.09 16.92
C CYS A 109 2.25 11.48 15.64
N VAL A 110 1.42 10.43 15.79
CA VAL A 110 0.79 9.72 14.67
C VAL A 110 -0.07 10.60 13.76
N LEU A 111 -0.49 11.79 14.19
CA LEU A 111 -1.29 12.72 13.38
C LEU A 111 -0.45 13.58 12.44
N ASN A 112 0.77 13.97 12.85
CA ASN A 112 1.65 14.85 12.07
C ASN A 112 2.94 14.18 11.58
N ALA A 113 3.13 12.88 11.86
CA ALA A 113 4.28 12.10 11.41
C ALA A 113 4.41 12.04 9.87
N GLU A 114 3.31 11.94 9.14
CA GLU A 114 3.33 11.93 7.65
C GLU A 114 3.69 13.32 7.08
N PRO A 115 3.04 14.43 7.48
CA PRO A 115 3.47 15.77 7.08
C PRO A 115 4.95 16.08 7.42
N ALA A 116 5.42 15.64 8.58
CA ALA A 116 6.81 15.83 8.99
C ALA A 116 7.81 14.99 8.16
N PHE A 117 7.35 13.93 7.47
CA PHE A 117 8.18 13.16 6.55
C PHE A 117 8.38 13.85 5.18
N LEU A 118 7.44 14.69 4.74
CA LEU A 118 7.43 15.28 3.39
C LEU A 118 8.72 16.03 2.99
N PRO A 119 9.45 16.74 3.89
CA PRO A 119 10.76 17.30 3.57
C PRO A 119 11.77 16.25 3.10
N HIS A 120 11.74 15.02 3.64
CA HIS A 120 12.62 13.92 3.20
C HIS A 120 12.25 13.46 1.79
N LEU A 121 10.97 13.35 1.47
CA LEU A 121 10.51 13.03 0.11
C LEU A 121 11.01 14.08 -0.90
N ARG A 122 10.88 15.36 -0.58
CA ARG A 122 11.38 16.46 -1.43
C ARG A 122 12.90 16.37 -1.62
N LYS A 123 13.65 16.11 -0.54
CA LYS A 123 15.11 15.96 -0.59
C LYS A 123 15.53 14.77 -1.45
N LEU A 124 14.87 13.62 -1.29
CA LEU A 124 15.14 12.41 -2.08
C LEU A 124 14.88 12.66 -3.57
N HIS A 125 13.73 13.23 -3.92
CA HIS A 125 13.42 13.55 -5.32
C HIS A 125 14.40 14.56 -5.93
N ALA A 126 14.77 15.61 -5.18
CA ALA A 126 15.73 16.60 -5.66
C ALA A 126 17.12 16.00 -5.93
N LYS A 127 17.52 15.01 -5.12
CA LYS A 127 18.83 14.36 -5.23
C LYS A 127 18.87 13.26 -6.30
N PHE A 128 17.76 12.54 -6.45
CA PHE A 128 17.60 11.43 -7.40
C PHE A 128 16.38 11.68 -8.29
N PRO A 129 16.45 12.65 -9.22
CA PRO A 129 15.28 13.10 -9.99
C PRO A 129 14.72 12.03 -10.94
N LYS A 130 15.52 11.03 -11.33
CA LYS A 130 15.10 9.92 -12.20
C LYS A 130 14.65 8.68 -11.42
N LEU A 131 14.94 8.60 -10.11
CA LEU A 131 14.49 7.52 -9.25
C LEU A 131 12.97 7.57 -9.13
N ARG A 132 12.30 6.48 -9.47
CA ARG A 132 10.85 6.35 -9.25
C ARG A 132 10.59 6.16 -7.77
N ILE A 133 9.77 7.02 -7.17
CA ILE A 133 9.44 6.99 -5.75
C ILE A 133 7.91 6.88 -5.61
N VAL A 134 7.46 5.96 -4.77
CA VAL A 134 6.06 5.88 -4.34
C VAL A 134 5.98 6.27 -2.87
N LEU A 135 5.28 7.37 -2.57
CA LEU A 135 4.79 7.63 -1.21
C LEU A 135 3.59 6.70 -0.97
N GLU A 136 3.81 5.63 -0.23
CA GLU A 136 2.77 4.63 -0.02
C GLU A 136 1.65 5.16 0.87
N HIS A 137 0.43 4.65 0.66
CA HIS A 137 -0.75 4.76 1.53
C HIS A 137 -0.90 6.15 2.18
N ALA A 138 -0.94 7.21 1.37
CA ALA A 138 -1.04 8.58 1.89
C ALA A 138 -2.34 8.80 2.66
N THR A 139 -2.24 9.56 3.73
CA THR A 139 -3.36 9.80 4.66
C THR A 139 -3.69 11.26 4.90
N THR A 140 -2.91 12.19 4.32
CA THR A 140 -3.09 13.64 4.52
C THR A 140 -3.25 14.42 3.22
N ARG A 141 -3.96 15.56 3.29
CA ARG A 141 -3.97 16.56 2.21
C ARG A 141 -2.55 17.02 1.87
N ALA A 142 -1.71 17.21 2.89
CA ALA A 142 -0.32 17.63 2.72
C ALA A 142 0.49 16.67 1.83
N ALA A 143 0.29 15.36 1.98
CA ALA A 143 0.93 14.35 1.13
C ALA A 143 0.45 14.43 -0.32
N VAL A 144 -0.86 14.59 -0.54
CA VAL A 144 -1.44 14.76 -1.88
C VAL A 144 -0.83 15.98 -2.58
N GLU A 145 -0.84 17.14 -1.92
CA GLU A 145 -0.29 18.38 -2.48
C GLU A 145 1.23 18.29 -2.69
N CYS A 146 1.95 17.60 -1.79
CA CYS A 146 3.37 17.36 -1.95
C CYS A 146 3.66 16.57 -3.23
N VAL A 147 2.99 15.44 -3.45
CA VAL A 147 3.19 14.60 -4.63
C VAL A 147 2.77 15.31 -5.92
N LYS A 148 1.69 16.12 -5.90
CA LYS A 148 1.29 16.96 -7.05
C LYS A 148 2.37 18.00 -7.39
N SER A 149 3.07 18.54 -6.39
CA SER A 149 4.14 19.54 -6.57
C SER A 149 5.49 19.00 -7.06
N LEU A 150 5.68 17.67 -7.09
CA LEU A 150 6.93 17.02 -7.49
C LEU A 150 6.87 16.51 -8.94
N GLY A 151 8.02 16.10 -9.48
CA GLY A 151 8.14 15.60 -10.85
C GLY A 151 7.45 14.25 -11.09
N ASP A 152 7.40 13.83 -12.35
CA ASP A 152 6.67 12.64 -12.80
C ASP A 152 7.21 11.30 -12.26
N THR A 153 8.39 11.32 -11.66
CA THR A 153 8.99 10.16 -10.99
C THR A 153 8.44 9.93 -9.58
N VAL A 154 7.60 10.83 -9.06
CA VAL A 154 6.97 10.68 -7.74
C VAL A 154 5.48 10.39 -7.88
N ALA A 155 5.05 9.24 -7.34
CA ALA A 155 3.67 8.81 -7.28
C ALA A 155 3.25 8.50 -5.85
N CYS A 156 1.97 8.17 -5.69
CA CYS A 156 1.37 7.87 -4.40
C CYS A 156 0.34 6.76 -4.54
N THR A 157 0.33 5.84 -3.56
CA THR A 157 -0.77 4.90 -3.42
C THR A 157 -1.78 5.39 -2.41
N ILE A 158 -3.05 5.08 -2.66
CA ILE A 158 -4.16 5.35 -1.75
C ILE A 158 -4.88 4.03 -1.47
N THR A 159 -5.18 3.76 -0.20
CA THR A 159 -5.88 2.55 0.23
C THR A 159 -7.39 2.74 0.15
N ALA A 160 -8.13 1.62 0.05
CA ALA A 160 -9.58 1.66 0.14
C ALA A 160 -10.06 2.15 1.51
N HIS A 161 -9.38 1.79 2.59
CA HIS A 161 -9.81 2.13 3.94
C HIS A 161 -9.55 3.61 4.27
N HIS A 162 -8.50 4.24 3.76
CA HIS A 162 -8.28 5.69 3.94
C HIS A 162 -9.24 6.57 3.12
N LEU A 163 -9.85 6.04 2.06
CA LEU A 163 -10.97 6.72 1.37
C LEU A 163 -12.26 6.73 2.19
N ALA A 164 -12.36 5.88 3.22
CA ALA A 164 -13.56 5.74 4.05
C ALA A 164 -13.38 6.28 5.47
N LEU A 165 -12.23 5.99 6.10
CA LEU A 165 -11.99 6.22 7.52
C LEU A 165 -11.50 7.65 7.81
N THR A 166 -11.81 8.10 9.01
CA THR A 166 -11.26 9.28 9.69
C THR A 166 -10.76 8.89 11.07
N VAL A 167 -10.20 9.84 11.82
CA VAL A 167 -9.74 9.64 13.20
C VAL A 167 -10.81 9.05 14.11
N ASP A 168 -12.06 9.50 13.95
CA ASP A 168 -13.19 9.05 14.76
C ASP A 168 -13.52 7.56 14.54
N ASP A 169 -13.21 7.04 13.35
CA ASP A 169 -13.53 5.67 12.99
C ASP A 169 -12.58 4.64 13.60
N TRP A 170 -11.37 5.03 14.05
CA TRP A 170 -10.40 4.09 14.64
C TRP A 170 -10.03 4.40 16.09
N ALA A 171 -10.28 5.61 16.59
CA ALA A 171 -9.91 6.00 17.95
C ALA A 171 -10.46 5.04 19.04
N GLY A 172 -11.69 4.53 18.84
CA GLY A 172 -12.32 3.54 19.71
C GLY A 172 -12.54 2.17 19.05
N GLN A 173 -11.99 1.94 17.85
CA GLN A 173 -12.28 0.74 17.06
C GLN A 173 -10.98 0.16 16.48
N ALA A 174 -10.40 -0.79 17.21
CA ALA A 174 -9.11 -1.39 16.88
C ALA A 174 -9.09 -2.05 15.49
N TRP A 175 -10.23 -2.53 14.99
CA TRP A 175 -10.33 -3.11 13.64
C TRP A 175 -10.04 -2.12 12.51
N HIS A 176 -10.18 -0.82 12.76
CA HIS A 176 -9.87 0.25 11.81
C HIS A 176 -8.49 0.89 12.03
N PHE A 177 -7.79 0.50 13.10
CA PHE A 177 -6.45 1.00 13.39
C PHE A 177 -5.41 0.42 12.41
N CYS A 178 -4.74 1.32 11.70
CA CYS A 178 -3.64 1.05 10.75
C CYS A 178 -2.55 2.11 10.88
N LYS A 179 -1.48 1.97 10.08
CA LYS A 179 -0.38 2.93 10.00
C LYS A 179 -0.07 3.23 8.52
N PRO A 180 -0.06 4.50 8.09
CA PRO A 180 -0.42 5.69 8.87
C PRO A 180 -1.90 5.66 9.28
N VAL A 181 -2.21 6.23 10.45
CA VAL A 181 -3.60 6.27 10.93
C VAL A 181 -4.47 7.12 9.99
N ALA A 182 -5.76 6.81 9.84
CA ALA A 182 -6.68 7.72 9.13
C ALA A 182 -6.77 9.06 9.88
N LYS A 183 -6.84 10.17 9.14
CA LYS A 183 -6.65 11.52 9.68
C LYS A 183 -7.97 12.29 9.76
N TYR A 184 -7.96 13.59 9.50
CA TYR A 184 -9.15 14.42 9.61
C TYR A 184 -10.10 14.23 8.41
N PRO A 185 -11.38 14.63 8.52
CA PRO A 185 -12.31 14.62 7.38
C PRO A 185 -11.80 15.40 6.16
N ASP A 186 -11.05 16.49 6.39
CA ASP A 186 -10.41 17.26 5.30
C ASP A 186 -9.37 16.43 4.54
N ASP A 187 -8.56 15.66 5.27
CA ASP A 187 -7.56 14.77 4.67
C ASP A 187 -8.22 13.67 3.83
N ARG A 188 -9.26 13.01 4.37
CA ARG A 188 -10.04 12.02 3.62
C ARG A 188 -10.64 12.62 2.36
N THR A 189 -11.15 13.85 2.45
CA THR A 189 -11.70 14.59 1.31
C THR A 189 -10.64 14.82 0.25
N ALA A 190 -9.42 15.23 0.62
CA ALA A 190 -8.30 15.40 -0.32
C ALA A 190 -7.95 14.10 -1.07
N LEU A 191 -7.96 12.96 -0.37
CA LEU A 191 -7.74 11.64 -0.99
C LEU A 191 -8.85 11.29 -2.00
N GLN A 192 -10.11 11.55 -1.65
CA GLN A 192 -11.24 11.34 -2.55
C GLN A 192 -11.20 12.28 -3.77
N GLU A 193 -10.85 13.55 -3.55
CA GLU A 193 -10.73 14.57 -4.58
C GLU A 193 -9.70 14.19 -5.64
N VAL A 194 -8.49 13.79 -5.23
CA VAL A 194 -7.43 13.44 -6.19
C VAL A 194 -7.74 12.16 -6.99
N VAL A 195 -8.48 11.22 -6.39
CA VAL A 195 -9.00 10.04 -7.11
C VAL A 195 -10.08 10.46 -8.12
N ARG A 196 -10.99 11.36 -7.71
CA ARG A 196 -12.05 11.90 -8.59
C ARG A 196 -11.48 12.74 -9.75
N GLU A 197 -10.39 13.46 -9.52
CA GLU A 197 -9.61 14.15 -10.57
C GLU A 197 -9.07 13.17 -11.63
N GLY A 198 -8.87 11.90 -11.27
CA GLY A 198 -8.27 10.90 -12.15
C GLY A 198 -6.76 11.14 -12.34
N HIS A 199 -6.07 11.70 -11.35
CA HIS A 199 -4.66 12.05 -11.47
C HIS A 199 -3.79 10.79 -11.69
N PRO A 200 -2.96 10.72 -12.75
CA PRO A 200 -2.31 9.47 -13.18
C PRO A 200 -1.22 8.96 -12.24
N ARG A 201 -0.72 9.82 -11.34
CA ARG A 201 0.27 9.46 -10.31
C ARG A 201 -0.34 9.02 -8.97
N PHE A 202 -1.67 8.92 -8.89
CA PHE A 202 -2.37 8.35 -7.73
C PHE A 202 -3.09 7.07 -8.16
N PHE A 203 -2.77 5.97 -7.49
CA PHE A 203 -3.30 4.65 -7.84
C PHE A 203 -3.53 3.78 -6.61
N LEU A 204 -4.28 2.70 -6.79
CA LEU A 204 -4.63 1.80 -5.72
C LEU A 204 -3.38 1.08 -5.17
N GLY A 205 -3.17 1.19 -3.86
CA GLY A 205 -2.33 0.30 -3.05
C GLY A 205 -3.17 -0.13 -1.86
N SER A 206 -3.44 -1.43 -1.71
CA SER A 206 -4.46 -1.87 -0.73
C SER A 206 -4.01 -1.70 0.71
N ASP A 207 -2.70 -1.83 0.94
CA ASP A 207 -2.07 -2.06 2.25
C ASP A 207 -2.88 -3.07 3.08
N SER A 208 -3.35 -4.14 2.40
CA SER A 208 -4.12 -5.17 3.07
C SER A 208 -3.21 -5.93 4.03
N ALA A 209 -3.41 -5.69 5.32
CA ALA A 209 -2.57 -6.21 6.39
C ALA A 209 -3.40 -7.14 7.29
N PRO A 210 -3.52 -8.43 6.93
CA PRO A 210 -4.24 -9.40 7.75
C PRO A 210 -3.51 -9.63 9.08
N HIS A 211 -4.28 -9.54 10.17
CA HIS A 211 -3.81 -9.84 11.52
C HIS A 211 -4.79 -10.79 12.19
N PRO A 212 -4.30 -11.84 12.89
CA PRO A 212 -5.15 -12.74 13.64
C PRO A 212 -6.08 -11.98 14.59
N PHE A 213 -7.31 -12.46 14.73
CA PHE A 213 -8.36 -11.84 15.53
C PHE A 213 -7.86 -11.39 16.90
N GLU A 214 -7.15 -12.25 17.63
CA GLU A 214 -6.66 -11.97 18.97
C GLU A 214 -5.73 -10.75 19.04
N THR A 215 -4.88 -10.56 18.03
CA THR A 215 -3.94 -9.44 17.95
C THR A 215 -4.61 -8.11 17.54
N LYS A 216 -5.81 -8.18 16.93
CA LYS A 216 -6.63 -7.01 16.61
C LYS A 216 -7.59 -6.64 17.75
N ALA A 217 -8.24 -7.63 18.34
CA ALA A 217 -9.31 -7.44 19.33
C ALA A 217 -8.78 -7.09 20.72
N THR A 218 -7.53 -7.45 21.05
CA THR A 218 -6.97 -7.28 22.39
C THR A 218 -5.80 -6.30 22.39
N SER A 219 -5.93 -5.22 23.16
CA SER A 219 -4.78 -4.46 23.67
C SER A 219 -4.59 -4.78 25.15
N THR A 220 -3.37 -5.09 25.56
CA THR A 220 -3.02 -5.30 26.97
C THR A 220 -2.22 -4.08 27.49
N PRO A 221 -2.01 -3.94 28.81
CA PRO A 221 -1.16 -2.87 29.34
C PRO A 221 0.27 -2.86 28.79
N THR A 222 0.74 -3.96 28.21
CA THR A 222 2.11 -4.12 27.68
C THR A 222 2.17 -4.32 26.17
N GLN A 223 1.03 -4.55 25.51
CA GLN A 223 0.97 -4.81 24.06
C GLN A 223 -0.18 -4.03 23.42
N PRO A 224 0.12 -3.12 22.47
CA PRO A 224 -0.91 -2.46 21.68
C PRO A 224 -1.57 -3.45 20.71
N CYS A 225 -2.76 -3.10 20.22
CA CYS A 225 -3.37 -3.84 19.12
C CYS A 225 -2.55 -3.69 17.83
N ALA A 226 -2.60 -4.71 16.97
CA ALA A 226 -1.88 -4.71 15.71
C ALA A 226 -2.44 -3.64 14.74
N ALA A 227 -1.53 -2.88 14.13
CA ALA A 227 -1.86 -1.91 13.09
C ALA A 227 -2.00 -2.63 11.74
N GLY A 228 -3.18 -2.54 11.13
CA GLY A 228 -3.46 -3.12 9.83
C GLY A 228 -4.95 -3.31 9.57
N VAL A 229 -5.36 -3.15 8.32
CA VAL A 229 -6.75 -3.34 7.87
C VAL A 229 -6.76 -4.36 6.75
N TYR A 230 -7.56 -5.42 6.90
CA TYR A 230 -7.61 -6.51 5.94
C TYR A 230 -8.64 -6.25 4.85
N THR A 231 -8.23 -6.02 3.60
CA THR A 231 -9.14 -5.66 2.50
C THR A 231 -9.13 -6.64 1.33
N SER A 232 -8.14 -7.54 1.26
CA SER A 232 -7.88 -8.39 0.07
C SER A 232 -9.12 -9.10 -0.49
N PRO A 233 -10.00 -9.74 0.32
CA PRO A 233 -11.12 -10.52 -0.22
C PRO A 233 -12.20 -9.69 -0.91
N ILE A 234 -12.27 -8.40 -0.61
CA ILE A 234 -13.33 -7.51 -1.08
C ILE A 234 -12.79 -6.26 -1.77
N LEU A 235 -11.49 -6.20 -2.06
CA LEU A 235 -10.79 -4.97 -2.43
C LEU A 235 -11.44 -4.25 -3.64
N LEU A 236 -11.59 -4.93 -4.77
CA LEU A 236 -12.16 -4.33 -5.98
C LEU A 236 -13.65 -3.95 -5.81
N PRO A 237 -14.52 -4.82 -5.26
CA PRO A 237 -15.88 -4.45 -4.88
C PRO A 237 -15.95 -3.23 -3.96
N LEU A 238 -15.06 -3.15 -2.97
CA LEU A 238 -15.05 -2.09 -1.99
C LEU A 238 -14.63 -0.76 -2.62
N VAL A 239 -13.59 -0.78 -3.44
CA VAL A 239 -13.14 0.41 -4.17
C VAL A 239 -14.24 0.92 -5.10
N ALA A 240 -14.91 0.05 -5.85
CA ALA A 240 -16.04 0.45 -6.69
C ALA A 240 -17.19 1.06 -5.88
N HIS A 241 -17.54 0.44 -4.74
CA HIS A 241 -18.56 0.96 -3.82
C HIS A 241 -18.19 2.34 -3.27
N LEU A 242 -16.93 2.54 -2.87
CA LEU A 242 -16.46 3.81 -2.32
C LEU A 242 -16.42 4.90 -3.40
N LEU A 243 -15.80 4.63 -4.55
CA LEU A 243 -15.71 5.60 -5.67
C LEU A 243 -17.10 6.04 -6.13
N GLU A 244 -18.07 5.11 -6.17
CA GLU A 244 -19.46 5.47 -6.46
C GLU A 244 -20.04 6.44 -5.44
N SER A 245 -19.77 6.26 -4.14
CA SER A 245 -20.34 7.10 -3.07
C SER A 245 -19.91 8.57 -3.12
N PHE A 246 -18.78 8.87 -3.78
CA PHE A 246 -18.31 10.25 -4.01
C PHE A 246 -18.23 10.64 -5.50
N GLY A 247 -18.91 9.89 -6.38
CA GLY A 247 -19.10 10.26 -7.78
C GLY A 247 -17.85 10.12 -8.67
N ALA A 248 -17.01 9.12 -8.42
CA ALA A 248 -15.76 8.86 -9.14
C ALA A 248 -15.70 7.45 -9.77
N LEU A 249 -16.83 6.77 -9.95
CA LEU A 249 -16.87 5.42 -10.50
C LEU A 249 -16.25 5.34 -11.91
N ASP A 250 -16.36 6.40 -12.70
CA ASP A 250 -15.73 6.52 -14.02
C ASP A 250 -14.19 6.54 -13.96
N LYS A 251 -13.59 6.79 -12.79
CA LYS A 251 -12.14 6.74 -12.57
C LYS A 251 -11.62 5.38 -12.13
N LEU A 252 -12.52 4.41 -11.89
CA LEU A 252 -12.19 3.11 -11.31
C LEU A 252 -11.06 2.41 -12.08
N GLU A 253 -11.17 2.28 -13.40
CA GLU A 253 -10.19 1.58 -14.23
C GLU A 253 -8.79 2.25 -14.19
N GLY A 254 -8.77 3.59 -14.22
CA GLY A 254 -7.54 4.36 -14.09
C GLY A 254 -6.84 4.06 -12.77
N PHE A 255 -7.58 4.22 -11.68
CA PHE A 255 -7.09 4.09 -10.31
C PHE A 255 -6.63 2.67 -9.95
N VAL A 256 -7.39 1.63 -10.34
CA VAL A 256 -7.10 0.23 -9.93
C VAL A 256 -6.20 -0.54 -10.90
N SER A 257 -5.96 -0.01 -12.10
CA SER A 257 -5.20 -0.72 -13.14
C SER A 257 -4.19 0.18 -13.85
N LYS A 258 -4.66 1.14 -14.67
CA LYS A 258 -3.82 1.82 -15.68
C LYS A 258 -2.70 2.65 -15.05
N HIS A 259 -3.00 3.43 -14.01
CA HIS A 259 -2.06 4.36 -13.41
C HIS A 259 -0.85 3.65 -12.77
N GLY A 260 -1.12 2.65 -11.91
CA GLY A 260 -0.07 1.85 -11.29
C GLY A 260 0.75 1.07 -12.31
N ARG A 261 0.09 0.45 -13.30
CA ARG A 261 0.76 -0.24 -14.41
C ARG A 261 1.70 0.67 -15.19
N ALA A 262 1.26 1.88 -15.54
CA ALA A 262 2.10 2.85 -16.23
C ALA A 262 3.31 3.25 -15.37
N PHE A 263 3.09 3.57 -14.09
CA PHE A 263 4.17 3.95 -13.18
C PHE A 263 5.21 2.84 -13.00
N TYR A 264 4.77 1.59 -12.87
CA TYR A 264 5.64 0.41 -12.76
C TYR A 264 6.18 -0.10 -14.11
N ARG A 265 5.83 0.53 -15.24
CA ARG A 265 6.22 0.12 -16.60
C ARG A 265 5.78 -1.30 -16.95
N ARG A 266 4.54 -1.63 -16.57
CA ARG A 266 3.84 -2.90 -16.84
C ARG A 266 2.53 -2.62 -17.58
N PRO A 267 2.59 -2.05 -18.81
CA PRO A 267 1.38 -1.65 -19.53
C PRO A 267 0.42 -2.83 -19.72
N VAL A 268 -0.87 -2.53 -19.86
CA VAL A 268 -1.90 -3.54 -20.12
C VAL A 268 -1.60 -4.26 -21.44
N SER A 269 -1.64 -5.58 -21.43
CA SER A 269 -1.58 -6.43 -22.62
C SER A 269 -2.99 -6.89 -23.01
N GLU A 270 -3.22 -7.16 -24.30
CA GLU A 270 -4.48 -7.75 -24.78
C GLU A 270 -4.73 -9.15 -24.20
N SER A 271 -3.65 -9.86 -23.84
CA SER A 271 -3.71 -11.18 -23.20
C SER A 271 -4.01 -11.14 -21.71
N ASP A 272 -4.09 -9.95 -21.10
CA ASP A 272 -4.30 -9.84 -19.66
C ASP A 272 -5.76 -10.16 -19.32
N LYS A 273 -5.96 -11.04 -18.32
CA LYS A 273 -7.28 -11.35 -17.78
C LYS A 273 -7.95 -10.08 -17.24
N ARG A 274 -9.25 -9.95 -17.50
CA ARG A 274 -10.06 -8.82 -17.04
C ARG A 274 -10.74 -9.14 -15.71
N ALA A 275 -10.68 -8.19 -14.80
CA ALA A 275 -11.50 -8.21 -13.59
C ALA A 275 -12.87 -7.60 -13.91
N VAL A 276 -13.94 -8.39 -13.82
CA VAL A 276 -15.30 -7.93 -14.11
C VAL A 276 -16.05 -7.68 -12.81
N LEU A 277 -16.64 -6.50 -12.69
CA LEU A 277 -17.46 -6.09 -11.54
C LEU A 277 -18.90 -5.90 -11.98
N ARG A 278 -19.83 -6.37 -11.14
CA ARG A 278 -21.27 -6.16 -11.31
C ARG A 278 -21.84 -5.49 -10.07
N ARG A 279 -22.87 -4.66 -10.26
CA ARG A 279 -23.68 -4.15 -9.15
C ARG A 279 -24.37 -5.31 -8.43
N ALA A 280 -24.26 -5.34 -7.11
CA ALA A 280 -24.91 -6.34 -6.27
C ALA A 280 -26.05 -5.68 -5.49
N SER A 281 -27.24 -6.29 -5.50
CA SER A 281 -28.34 -5.88 -4.63
C SER A 281 -28.13 -6.46 -3.24
N SER A 282 -27.77 -5.62 -2.27
CA SER A 282 -27.81 -5.95 -0.83
C SER A 282 -26.86 -7.07 -0.36
N LYS A 283 -25.63 -7.11 -0.88
CA LYS A 283 -24.58 -8.01 -0.37
C LYS A 283 -24.02 -7.47 0.95
N VAL A 284 -24.04 -8.28 2.00
CA VAL A 284 -23.41 -7.94 3.30
C VAL A 284 -22.07 -8.66 3.39
N VAL A 285 -21.03 -7.95 3.82
CA VAL A 285 -19.72 -8.57 4.08
C VAL A 285 -19.80 -9.39 5.36
N GLY A 286 -19.42 -10.66 5.29
CA GLY A 286 -19.46 -11.60 6.41
C GLY A 286 -18.70 -11.10 7.63
N ILE A 287 -19.32 -11.24 8.81
CA ILE A 287 -18.73 -10.84 10.10
C ILE A 287 -17.82 -11.94 10.68
N GLU A 288 -18.08 -13.18 10.28
CA GLU A 288 -17.33 -14.37 10.65
C GLU A 288 -15.89 -14.35 10.14
N GLY A 289 -15.57 -13.55 9.12
CA GLY A 289 -14.22 -13.43 8.58
C GLY A 289 -13.76 -14.66 7.80
N TYR A 290 -12.44 -14.85 7.74
CA TYR A 290 -11.78 -15.90 6.96
C TYR A 290 -10.78 -16.66 7.83
N GLY A 291 -10.54 -17.95 7.51
CA GLY A 291 -9.61 -18.80 8.25
C GLY A 291 -10.17 -19.30 9.58
N ALA A 292 -9.33 -19.98 10.36
CA ALA A 292 -9.69 -20.55 11.66
C ALA A 292 -8.51 -20.50 12.64
N GLY A 293 -8.82 -20.48 13.95
CA GLY A 293 -7.81 -20.44 15.02
C GLY A 293 -6.85 -19.25 14.85
N GLN A 294 -5.55 -19.52 14.85
CA GLN A 294 -4.50 -18.50 14.72
C GLN A 294 -4.44 -17.83 13.34
N THR A 295 -5.18 -18.31 12.35
CA THR A 295 -5.28 -17.71 11.01
C THR A 295 -6.59 -16.96 10.78
N HIS A 296 -7.44 -16.88 11.82
CA HIS A 296 -8.72 -16.20 11.74
C HIS A 296 -8.55 -14.69 11.60
N VAL A 297 -9.07 -14.11 10.52
CA VAL A 297 -8.97 -12.68 10.19
C VAL A 297 -10.33 -12.12 9.79
N VAL A 298 -10.65 -10.90 10.22
CA VAL A 298 -11.92 -10.23 9.88
C VAL A 298 -11.65 -9.16 8.82
N PRO A 299 -12.40 -9.15 7.69
CA PRO A 299 -12.22 -8.15 6.66
C PRO A 299 -12.70 -6.79 7.14
N PHE A 300 -12.12 -5.74 6.56
CA PHE A 300 -12.71 -4.43 6.56
C PHE A 300 -14.14 -4.50 6.00
N TRP A 301 -15.01 -3.59 6.43
CA TRP A 301 -16.41 -3.55 6.00
C TRP A 301 -17.29 -4.71 6.51
N ALA A 302 -16.79 -5.60 7.38
CA ALA A 302 -17.58 -6.66 8.02
C ALA A 302 -18.90 -6.13 8.62
N GLY A 303 -20.00 -6.84 8.36
CA GLY A 303 -21.36 -6.47 8.78
C GLY A 303 -21.99 -5.32 7.99
N LYS A 304 -21.28 -4.68 7.06
CA LYS A 304 -21.81 -3.59 6.22
C LYS A 304 -22.20 -4.09 4.83
N THR A 305 -23.11 -3.36 4.19
CA THR A 305 -23.53 -3.63 2.80
C THR A 305 -22.47 -3.13 1.82
N ILE A 306 -22.22 -3.90 0.77
CA ILE A 306 -21.33 -3.56 -0.35
C ILE A 306 -22.11 -3.67 -1.67
N GLY A 307 -22.07 -2.60 -2.47
CA GLY A 307 -22.92 -2.45 -3.67
C GLY A 307 -22.38 -3.13 -4.94
N TRP A 308 -21.25 -3.81 -4.84
CA TRP A 308 -20.53 -4.38 -5.98
C TRP A 308 -20.02 -5.79 -5.64
N GLU A 309 -19.80 -6.59 -6.67
CA GLU A 309 -19.13 -7.88 -6.55
C GLU A 309 -18.32 -8.23 -7.79
N MET A 310 -17.29 -9.06 -7.59
CA MET A 310 -16.54 -9.68 -8.67
C MET A 310 -17.39 -10.78 -9.30
N VAL A 311 -17.35 -10.88 -10.63
CA VAL A 311 -17.95 -11.97 -11.40
C VAL A 311 -16.92 -12.52 -12.37
N GLU A 312 -17.05 -13.80 -12.72
CA GLU A 312 -16.25 -14.37 -13.81
C GLU A 312 -16.67 -13.75 -15.14
N GLU A 313 -15.68 -13.45 -15.98
CA GLU A 313 -15.94 -13.12 -17.38
C GLU A 313 -16.56 -14.37 -18.01
N LYS A 314 -17.85 -14.30 -18.35
CA LYS A 314 -18.49 -15.41 -19.08
C LYS A 314 -17.72 -15.56 -20.38
N GLU A 315 -17.11 -16.73 -20.61
CA GLU A 315 -16.70 -17.11 -21.95
C GLU A 315 -17.95 -17.03 -22.84
N ASP A 316 -17.92 -16.18 -23.86
CA ASP A 316 -18.93 -16.21 -24.90
C ASP A 316 -18.88 -17.60 -25.56
N VAL A 317 -19.73 -18.50 -25.10
CA VAL A 317 -20.08 -19.72 -25.83
C VAL A 317 -21.08 -19.29 -26.91
N SER A 318 -20.60 -18.52 -27.88
CA SER A 318 -21.31 -18.26 -29.13
C SER A 318 -20.67 -19.12 -30.22
N GLY A 319 -21.15 -20.36 -30.31
CA GLY A 319 -21.19 -21.13 -31.55
C GLY A 319 -22.56 -20.97 -32.20
#